data_AF-L0PR35-F1
#
_entry.id   AF-L0PR35-F1
#
_cell.length_a   1.000
_cell.length_b   1.000
_cell.length_c   1.000
_cell.angle_alpha   90.00
_cell.angle_beta   90.00
_cell.angle_gamma   90.00
#
_symmetry.space_group_name_H-M   'P 1'
#
loop_
_entity.id
_entity.type
_entity.pdbx_description
1 polymer ?
#
loop_
_entity_poly.entity_id
_entity_poly.type
_entity_poly.pdbx_seq_one_letter_code
_entity_poly.pdbx_strand_id
1 'polypeptide(L)' 'FWHSTDAIKGFIMSRPKDGIPGRRSMPQFNFNDEELTALAEFLKYVSEINTAGWPPNIQG' A
#
# COMPACT_ATOMS: atom_id res chain seq x y z
N PHE A 1 0.01 9.75 3.89
CA PHE A 1 0.73 8.63 3.27
C PHE A 1 -0.15 7.92 2.23
N TRP A 2 -1.33 7.41 2.61
CA TRP A 2 -2.22 6.64 1.74
C TRP A 2 -2.96 7.43 0.63
N HIS A 3 -2.86 8.76 0.60
CA HIS A 3 -3.50 9.60 -0.43
C HIS A 3 -2.63 9.85 -1.68
N SER A 4 -1.39 9.35 -1.69
CA SER A 4 -0.47 9.50 -2.82
C SER A 4 -0.15 8.15 -3.43
N THR A 5 -0.38 8.02 -4.73
CA THR A 5 -0.02 6.83 -5.51
C THR A 5 1.47 6.55 -5.42
N ASP A 6 2.33 7.57 -5.53
CA ASP A 6 3.79 7.38 -5.53
C ASP A 6 4.32 6.89 -4.19
N ALA A 7 3.72 7.36 -3.09
CA ALA A 7 4.06 6.87 -1.74
C ALA A 7 3.69 5.37 -1.59
N ILE A 8 2.55 4.95 -2.12
CA ILE A 8 2.12 3.54 -2.11
C ILE A 8 3.04 2.69 -2.98
N LYS A 9 3.34 3.14 -4.21
CA LYS A 9 4.26 2.45 -5.14
C LYS A 9 5.63 2.25 -4.52
N GLY A 10 6.22 3.33 -3.99
CA GLY A 10 7.53 3.30 -3.35
C GLY A 10 7.58 2.34 -2.16
N PHE A 11 6.52 2.30 -1.34
CA PHE A 11 6.43 1.37 -0.22
C PHE A 11 6.43 -0.10 -0.66
N ILE A 12 5.60 -0.45 -1.66
CA ILE A 12 5.52 -1.82 -2.18
C ILE A 12 6.85 -2.23 -2.82
N MET A 13 7.48 -1.35 -3.60
CA MET A 13 8.78 -1.62 -4.22
C MET A 13 9.91 -1.78 -3.20
N SER A 14 9.86 -1.04 -2.08
CA SER A 14 10.89 -1.08 -1.03
C SER A 14 10.91 -2.38 -0.20
N ARG A 15 9.96 -3.29 -0.41
CA ARG A 15 9.87 -4.51 0.40
C ARG A 15 11.08 -5.43 0.13
N PRO A 16 11.78 -5.89 1.19
CA PRO A 16 12.91 -6.80 1.04
C PRO A 16 12.43 -8.18 0.59
N LYS A 17 13.08 -8.75 -0.44
CA LYS A 17 12.75 -10.06 -1.02
C LYS A 17 12.81 -11.19 0.01
N ASP A 18 13.84 -11.18 0.85
CA ASP A 18 14.08 -12.23 1.86
C ASP A 18 13.51 -11.86 3.24
N GLY A 19 12.79 -10.73 3.33
CA GLY A 19 12.28 -10.22 4.60
C GLY A 19 13.37 -9.70 5.54
N ILE A 20 12.98 -9.48 6.80
CA ILE A 20 13.89 -9.14 7.90
C ILE A 20 13.68 -10.15 9.02
N PRO A 21 14.74 -10.83 9.52
CA PRO A 21 14.62 -11.78 10.62
C PRO A 21 13.88 -11.18 11.82
N GLY A 22 12.87 -11.89 12.33
CA GLY A 22 12.07 -11.48 13.47
C GLY A 22 11.00 -10.41 13.20
N ARG A 23 10.80 -9.96 11.96
CA ARG A 23 9.70 -9.03 11.59
C ARG A 23 8.72 -9.68 10.61
N ARG A 24 7.44 -9.30 10.73
CA ARG A 24 6.43 -9.58 9.69
C ARG A 24 6.91 -8.97 8.38
N SER A 25 7.01 -9.80 7.35
CA SER A 25 7.56 -9.43 6.06
C SER A 25 6.51 -9.60 4.98
N MET A 26 6.21 -8.51 4.27
CA MET A 26 5.44 -8.56 3.03
C MET A 26 6.33 -9.10 1.91
N PRO A 27 5.90 -10.13 1.14
CA PRO A 27 6.66 -10.67 0.01
C PRO A 27 6.90 -9.62 -1.08
N GLN A 28 7.93 -9.86 -1.90
CA GLN A 28 8.14 -9.10 -3.14
C GLN A 28 7.36 -9.78 -4.27
N PHE A 29 6.31 -9.11 -4.77
CA PHE A 29 5.41 -9.64 -5.79
C PHE A 29 5.92 -9.41 -7.22
N ASN A 30 6.90 -8.52 -7.41
CA ASN A 30 7.47 -8.17 -8.72
C ASN A 30 6.42 -7.71 -9.74
N PHE A 31 5.51 -6.84 -9.31
CA PHE A 31 4.52 -6.21 -10.19
C PHE A 31 5.21 -5.44 -11.32
N ASN A 32 4.59 -5.46 -12.51
CA ASN A 32 4.95 -4.50 -13.53
C ASN A 32 4.40 -3.09 -13.18
N ASP A 33 4.86 -2.06 -13.89
CA ASP A 33 4.48 -0.67 -13.59
C ASP A 33 2.97 -0.40 -13.71
N GLU A 34 2.28 -1.07 -14.63
CA GLU A 34 0.84 -0.92 -14.83
C GLU A 34 0.05 -1.55 -13.67
N GLU A 35 0.38 -2.77 -13.28
CA GLU A 35 -0.22 -3.48 -12.12
C GLU A 35 0.00 -2.69 -10.83
N LEU A 36 1.21 -2.19 -10.63
CA LEU A 36 1.55 -1.41 -9.44
C LEU A 36 0.82 -0.07 -9.42
N THR A 37 0.62 0.56 -10.59
CA THR A 37 -0.19 1.77 -10.73
C THR A 37 -1.66 1.49 -10.41
N ALA A 38 -2.24 0.46 -11.00
CA ALA A 38 -3.63 0.08 -10.77
C ALA A 38 -3.90 -0.22 -9.28
N LEU A 39 -2.98 -0.92 -8.60
CA LEU A 39 -3.09 -1.20 -7.18
C LEU A 39 -3.01 0.07 -6.32
N ALA A 40 -2.09 0.98 -6.65
CA ALA A 40 -1.94 2.24 -5.93
C ALA A 40 -3.18 3.14 -6.10
N GLU A 41 -3.75 3.18 -7.30
CA GLU A 41 -4.99 3.92 -7.59
C GLU A 41 -6.19 3.31 -6.85
N PHE A 42 -6.30 1.97 -6.83
CA PHE A 42 -7.34 1.28 -6.09
C PHE A 42 -7.29 1.61 -4.59
N LEU A 43 -6.11 1.53 -3.97
CA LEU A 43 -5.94 1.81 -2.54
C LEU A 43 -6.24 3.28 -2.21
N LYS A 44 -5.85 4.21 -3.08
CA LYS A 44 -6.21 5.63 -2.95
C LYS A 44 -7.73 5.80 -3.01
N TYR A 45 -8.38 5.23 -4.02
CA TYR A 45 -9.83 5.30 -4.19
C TYR A 45 -10.56 4.78 -2.94
N VAL A 46 -10.17 3.61 -2.44
CA VAL A 46 -10.77 3.00 -1.24
C VAL A 46 -10.64 3.91 -0.01
N SER A 47 -9.51 4.60 0.14
CA SER A 47 -9.28 5.52 1.27
C SER A 47 -10.16 6.78 1.25
N GLU A 48 -10.77 7.10 0.11
CA GLU A 48 -11.61 8.29 -0.08
C GLU A 48 -13.12 7.95 -0.01
N ILE A 49 -13.48 6.67 0.10
CA ILE A 49 -14.87 6.24 0.25
C ILE A 49 -15.44 6.79 1.55
N ASN A 50 -16.65 7.36 1.51
CA ASN A 50 -17.37 7.74 2.72
C ASN A 50 -17.86 6.48 3.47
N THR A 51 -17.07 6.09 4.45
CA THR A 51 -17.27 4.92 5.32
C THR A 51 -17.94 5.29 6.65
N ALA A 52 -18.73 6.38 6.67
CA ALA A 52 -19.50 6.83 7.85
C ALA A 52 -18.63 7.06 9.10
N GLY A 53 -17.44 7.66 8.93
CA GLY A 53 -16.54 7.99 10.03
C GLY A 53 -15.63 6.85 10.50
N TRP A 54 -15.56 5.76 9.73
CA TRP A 54 -14.59 4.69 9.93
C TRP A 54 -13.34 4.89 9.06
N PRO A 55 -12.10 4.58 9.50
CA PRO A 55 -11.74 4.14 10.84
C PRO A 55 -11.79 5.31 11.86
N PRO A 56 -11.90 5.01 13.17
CA PRO A 56 -11.98 6.04 14.21
C PRO A 56 -10.69 6.89 14.34
N ASN A 57 -9.57 6.44 13.76
CA ASN A 57 -8.30 7.15 13.73
C ASN A 57 -7.44 6.70 12.53
N ILE A 58 -6.28 7.33 12.34
CA ILE A 58 -5.37 7.10 11.20
C ILE A 58 -4.57 5.78 11.24
N GLN A 59 -4.70 4.98 12.30
CA GLN A 59 -3.98 3.70 12.44
C GLN A 59 -4.79 2.52 11.88
N GLY A 60 -6.04 2.76 11.48
CA GLY A 60 -6.97 1.77 10.89
C GLY A 60 -6.82 1.60 9.39
#